data_AF-A0A1R2B726-F1
#
_entry.id   AF-A0A1R2B726-F1
#
_cell.length_a   1.000
_cell.length_b   1.000
_cell.length_c   1.000
_cell.angle_alpha   90.00
_cell.angle_beta   90.00
_cell.angle_gamma   90.00
#
_symmetry.space_group_name_H-M   'P 1'
#
loop_
_entity.id
_entity.type
_entity.pdbx_description
1 polymer ?
#
loop_
_entity_poly.entity_id
_entity_poly.type
_entity_poly.pdbx_seq_one_letter_code
_entity_poly.pdbx_strand_id
1 'polypeptide(L)'
;MNSLQSASKYSMLFNSPQLSYSIPDRFSDSSNMKTNTISYFKVNLTGPKISEFITQLTEQVRRISPGFSFNTNKEQPLEQVLGLYKSAVDKFMENYSKQLKGDYKKRSKGSVGGDIQVNEMNCPQDAKETMKKLLKYEQLLKKKEESLNYEKNRLFEQCENLKIIERNMQESHNSYEREKNEWYEEKVRDVERLENEKTRFNHEKEELEKIAIELKEIKCRIEIKEKEALSSFKIREENLKVFEKCLKDTKEELLEEKNKSTKEKINIEQEKWNLAQMQRKINEKEALLTLRNDHLALARAEVEKTKVELQQMKTKIDIENSQLQLAKKKFAMEKKKFEEQDQKFSLQNPNEISTVNLSYEGTLQSSFTYENKSIELTERENEIEKAYTELTQQMERFNAELEIREDCLEAEERRIILKAKELDTKIQELQEIEYFLLESKAHLEEFRISAIEEIETQIKSLQTLSVGLNQQKAHIEFLLDRLNRNIALVKRFGGDLKVIEEANCEHSPDSSPRYYGKIIQEDANKYLKDKEGQDYEADKEFGEEFEEFKDLS
;
A
#
# COMPACT_ATOMS: atom_id res chain seq x y z
N MET A 1 -30.42 -30.48 -25.19
CA MET A 1 -30.80 -31.82 -24.69
C MET A 1 -29.99 -32.08 -23.42
N ASN A 2 -30.67 -32.55 -22.36
CA ASN A 2 -30.22 -32.82 -20.97
C ASN A 2 -29.94 -31.53 -20.16
N SER A 3 -30.81 -30.98 -19.28
CA SER A 3 -31.58 -31.54 -18.13
C SER A 3 -30.65 -32.21 -17.10
N LEU A 4 -30.70 -32.00 -15.78
CA LEU A 4 -31.56 -31.25 -14.86
C LEU A 4 -30.83 -31.17 -13.49
N GLN A 5 -31.05 -30.08 -12.75
CA GLN A 5 -31.23 -29.97 -11.29
C GLN A 5 -30.62 -30.98 -10.29
N SER A 6 -29.95 -30.45 -9.25
CA SER A 6 -30.33 -30.52 -7.81
C SER A 6 -29.11 -30.18 -6.93
N ALA A 7 -29.14 -29.07 -6.17
CA ALA A 7 -29.62 -28.91 -4.79
C ALA A 7 -28.49 -28.99 -3.74
N SER A 8 -28.30 -27.93 -2.95
CA SER A 8 -28.59 -27.94 -1.50
C SER A 8 -27.84 -26.85 -0.73
N LYS A 9 -28.64 -26.00 -0.08
CA LYS A 9 -28.46 -25.33 1.22
C LYS A 9 -27.11 -25.49 1.92
N TYR A 10 -26.41 -24.37 2.09
CA TYR A 10 -25.69 -24.04 3.32
C TYR A 10 -25.94 -22.58 3.69
N SER A 11 -26.89 -22.35 4.59
CA SER A 11 -26.92 -21.15 5.41
C SER A 11 -26.05 -21.44 6.63
N MET A 12 -24.84 -20.86 6.69
CA MET A 12 -24.07 -20.83 7.92
C MET A 12 -24.01 -19.39 8.42
N LEU A 13 -24.39 -19.28 9.69
CA LEU A 13 -24.43 -18.10 10.52
C LEU A 13 -23.01 -17.52 10.66
N PHE A 14 -22.81 -16.27 10.24
CA PHE A 14 -21.64 -15.50 10.65
C PHE A 14 -21.91 -14.93 12.04
N ASN A 15 -21.43 -15.64 13.07
CA ASN A 15 -21.14 -15.05 14.37
C ASN A 15 -19.76 -14.41 14.29
N SER A 16 -19.71 -13.09 14.29
CA SER A 16 -18.47 -12.33 14.43
C SER A 16 -17.92 -12.49 15.86
N PRO A 17 -16.69 -12.99 16.06
CA PRO A 17 -16.03 -12.85 17.35
C PRO A 17 -15.54 -11.41 17.49
N GLN A 18 -16.02 -10.70 18.52
CA GLN A 18 -15.38 -9.48 19.00
C GLN A 18 -14.01 -9.86 19.60
N LEU A 19 -12.95 -9.65 18.83
CA LEU A 19 -11.58 -9.64 19.33
C LEU A 19 -11.32 -8.29 19.98
N SER A 20 -11.49 -8.23 21.31
CA SER A 20 -10.97 -7.15 22.14
C SER A 20 -9.44 -7.23 22.15
N TYR A 21 -8.78 -6.33 21.42
CA TYR A 21 -7.34 -6.12 21.55
C TYR A 21 -7.04 -5.39 22.87
N SER A 22 -6.56 -6.13 23.85
CA SER A 22 -5.83 -5.59 24.99
C SER A 22 -4.40 -5.26 24.55
N ILE A 23 -4.08 -3.96 24.57
CA ILE A 23 -2.73 -3.45 24.31
C ILE A 23 -1.82 -3.87 25.48
N PRO A 24 -0.69 -4.57 25.25
CA PRO A 24 0.27 -4.83 26.30
C PRO A 24 1.09 -3.57 26.60
N ASP A 25 0.95 -3.12 27.83
CA ASP A 25 1.73 -2.06 28.44
C ASP A 25 3.15 -2.56 28.72
N ARG A 26 4.06 -2.45 27.74
CA ARG A 26 5.51 -2.66 27.91
C ARG A 26 6.26 -1.79 26.93
N PHE A 27 6.83 -0.68 27.43
CA PHE A 27 8.23 -0.29 27.23
C PHE A 27 8.51 0.99 28.04
N SER A 28 8.76 0.80 29.32
CA SER A 28 9.64 1.67 30.10
C SER A 28 11.09 1.28 29.77
N ASP A 29 11.76 2.07 28.94
CA ASP A 29 13.19 2.40 29.05
C ASP A 29 13.64 3.19 27.81
N SER A 30 13.66 4.52 27.93
CA SER A 30 14.47 5.38 27.07
C SER A 30 15.23 6.37 27.95
N SER A 31 16.36 5.89 28.48
CA SER A 31 17.44 6.77 28.92
C SER A 31 18.21 7.27 27.70
N ASN A 32 18.59 8.54 27.73
CA ASN A 32 19.47 9.23 26.77
C ASN A 32 18.87 9.65 25.41
N MET A 33 18.00 10.65 25.45
CA MET A 33 17.95 11.67 24.39
C MET A 33 18.14 13.04 25.02
N LYS A 34 19.27 13.68 24.69
CA LYS A 34 19.59 15.06 25.05
C LYS A 34 18.46 15.97 24.59
N THR A 35 17.80 16.60 25.55
CA THR A 35 16.87 17.69 25.31
C THR A 35 17.65 18.89 24.75
N ASN A 36 17.62 19.04 23.42
CA ASN A 36 17.88 20.34 22.82
C ASN A 36 16.71 21.24 23.17
N THR A 37 16.89 22.02 24.22
CA THR A 37 16.02 23.12 24.60
C THR A 37 15.95 24.11 23.43
N ILE A 38 14.90 24.01 22.63
CA ILE A 38 14.55 25.03 21.64
C ILE A 38 14.12 26.26 22.44
N SER A 39 15.08 27.18 22.55
CA SER A 39 14.91 28.56 22.96
C SER A 39 13.69 29.16 22.25
N TYR A 40 12.59 29.33 22.98
CA TYR A 40 11.51 30.21 22.58
C TYR A 40 12.10 31.58 22.20
N PHE A 41 11.84 32.02 20.97
CA PHE A 41 12.09 33.39 20.55
C PHE A 41 11.32 34.31 21.51
N LYS A 42 12.07 34.90 22.44
CA LYS A 42 11.61 35.96 23.32
C LYS A 42 11.46 37.19 22.44
N VAL A 43 10.24 37.43 21.96
CA VAL A 43 9.89 38.69 21.29
C VAL A 43 10.14 39.81 22.30
N ASN A 44 11.23 40.54 22.12
CA ASN A 44 11.47 41.79 22.84
C ASN A 44 10.50 42.83 22.30
N LEU A 45 9.28 42.84 22.84
CA LEU A 45 8.42 44.01 22.80
C LEU A 45 9.09 45.09 23.66
N THR A 46 9.82 45.98 23.02
CA THR A 46 10.27 47.27 23.59
C THR A 46 9.07 48.21 23.76
N GLY A 47 8.05 47.77 24.49
CA GLY A 47 7.12 48.66 25.16
C GLY A 47 7.70 49.05 26.53
N PRO A 48 7.32 50.20 27.11
CA PRO A 48 7.72 50.55 28.47
C PRO A 48 7.40 49.37 29.38
N LYS A 49 8.40 48.90 30.15
CA LYS A 49 8.20 47.75 31.05
C LYS A 49 6.98 48.08 31.90
N ILE A 50 6.03 47.17 32.01
CA ILE A 50 4.81 47.38 32.81
C ILE A 50 5.14 47.90 34.23
N SER A 51 6.31 47.53 34.77
CA SER A 51 6.86 48.07 36.00
C SER A 51 7.17 49.58 35.97
N GLU A 52 7.69 50.13 34.88
CA GLU A 52 7.91 51.57 34.71
C GLU A 52 6.59 52.32 34.57
N PHE A 53 5.63 51.77 33.82
CA PHE A 53 4.29 52.34 33.72
C PHE A 53 3.60 52.39 35.09
N ILE A 54 3.60 51.28 35.84
CA ILE A 54 3.04 51.23 37.20
C ILE A 54 3.77 52.22 38.12
N THR A 55 5.10 52.37 37.98
CA THR A 55 5.89 53.33 38.78
C THR A 55 5.49 54.77 38.47
N GLN A 56 5.40 55.15 37.19
CA GLN A 56 4.97 56.48 36.76
C GLN A 56 3.54 56.79 37.21
N LEU A 57 2.66 55.78 37.11
CA LEU A 57 1.26 55.90 37.51
C LEU A 57 1.13 56.01 39.05
N THR A 58 1.94 55.27 39.81
CA THR A 58 2.06 55.43 41.27
C THR A 58 2.51 56.83 41.64
N GLU A 59 3.55 57.35 40.97
CA GLU A 59 4.10 58.69 41.21
C GLU A 59 3.06 59.78 40.94
N GLN A 60 2.32 59.68 39.83
CA GLN A 60 1.26 60.62 39.47
C GLN A 60 0.10 60.60 40.47
N VAL A 61 -0.34 59.41 40.89
CA VAL A 61 -1.43 59.30 41.88
C VAL A 61 -0.99 59.78 43.26
N ARG A 62 0.27 59.55 43.64
CA ARG A 62 0.83 60.04 44.91
C ARG A 62 0.89 61.57 44.96
N ARG A 63 1.00 62.27 43.82
CA ARG A 63 0.89 63.75 43.77
C ARG A 63 -0.50 64.25 44.12
N ILE A 64 -1.55 63.48 43.81
CA ILE A 64 -2.95 63.83 44.09
C ILE A 64 -3.35 63.36 45.50
N SER A 65 -2.84 62.20 45.93
CA SER A 65 -3.08 61.62 47.24
C SER A 65 -1.78 61.07 47.85
N PRO A 66 -1.07 61.87 48.68
CA PRO A 66 0.27 61.55 49.19
C PRO A 66 0.40 60.22 49.96
N GLY A 67 -0.71 59.65 50.42
CA GLY A 67 -0.76 58.37 51.14
C GLY A 67 -1.11 57.15 50.29
N PHE A 68 -1.28 57.28 48.97
CA PHE A 68 -1.69 56.17 48.13
C PHE A 68 -0.56 55.15 47.91
N SER A 69 -0.92 53.86 47.99
CA SER A 69 -0.08 52.72 47.60
C SER A 69 -0.98 51.64 47.00
N PHE A 70 -0.48 50.97 45.95
CA PHE A 70 -1.22 49.88 45.31
C PHE A 70 -1.32 48.67 46.24
N ASN A 71 -2.53 48.16 46.43
CA ASN A 71 -2.76 46.93 47.17
C ASN A 71 -2.67 45.75 46.20
N THR A 72 -1.56 45.01 46.22
CA THR A 72 -1.26 43.96 45.23
C THR A 72 -2.16 42.72 45.32
N ASN A 73 -2.98 42.60 46.36
CA ASN A 73 -3.64 41.33 46.69
C ASN A 73 -5.15 41.28 46.39
N LYS A 74 -5.78 42.33 45.83
CA LYS A 74 -7.25 42.35 45.68
C LYS A 74 -7.82 42.86 44.36
N GLU A 75 -7.18 43.80 43.64
CA GLU A 75 -7.73 44.39 42.39
C GLU A 75 -6.62 44.77 41.40
N GLN A 76 -6.92 44.86 40.11
CA GLN A 76 -5.94 45.31 39.11
C GLN A 76 -5.55 46.78 39.37
N PRO A 77 -4.27 47.18 39.21
CA PRO A 77 -3.81 48.54 39.51
C PRO A 77 -4.63 49.66 38.85
N LEU A 78 -5.13 49.42 37.63
CA LEU A 78 -5.92 50.41 36.90
C LEU A 78 -7.28 50.70 37.57
N GLU A 79 -7.95 49.69 38.13
CA GLU A 79 -9.21 49.86 38.85
C GLU A 79 -9.03 50.65 40.14
N GLN A 80 -7.94 50.40 40.88
CA GLN A 80 -7.63 51.15 42.10
C GLN A 80 -7.41 52.64 41.82
N VAL A 81 -6.81 52.97 40.68
CA VAL A 81 -6.58 54.36 40.24
C VAL A 81 -7.88 55.02 39.80
N LEU A 82 -8.70 54.33 39.01
CA LEU A 82 -10.00 54.83 38.57
C LEU A 82 -10.94 55.10 39.76
N GLY A 83 -10.93 54.22 40.77
CA GLY A 83 -11.68 54.41 42.02
C GLY A 83 -11.23 55.66 42.79
N LEU A 84 -9.93 55.95 42.80
CA LEU A 84 -9.37 57.15 43.43
C LEU A 84 -9.75 58.43 42.69
N TYR A 85 -9.63 58.44 41.36
CA TYR A 85 -10.03 59.59 40.54
C TYR A 85 -11.52 59.88 40.69
N LYS A 86 -12.37 58.85 40.70
CA LYS A 86 -13.80 58.99 40.94
C LYS A 86 -14.08 59.63 42.30
N SER A 87 -13.45 59.15 43.36
CA SER A 87 -13.61 59.73 44.71
C SER A 87 -13.10 61.18 44.81
N ALA A 88 -12.02 61.52 44.09
CA ALA A 88 -11.50 62.88 44.05
C ALA A 88 -12.45 63.84 43.29
N VAL A 89 -13.02 63.39 42.17
CA VAL A 89 -14.02 64.15 41.41
C VAL A 89 -15.28 64.35 42.23
N ASP A 90 -15.76 63.31 42.93
CA ASP A 90 -16.95 63.41 43.78
C ASP A 90 -16.74 64.44 44.91
N LYS A 91 -15.56 64.44 45.56
CA LYS A 91 -15.20 65.46 46.57
C LYS A 91 -15.09 66.86 45.98
N PHE A 92 -14.54 67.00 44.78
CA PHE A 92 -14.44 68.28 44.08
C PHE A 92 -15.84 68.83 43.78
N MET A 93 -16.74 68.00 43.25
CA MET A 93 -18.12 68.38 42.96
C MET A 93 -18.90 68.72 44.23
N GLU A 94 -18.68 67.99 45.33
CA GLU A 94 -19.32 68.28 46.61
C GLU A 94 -18.87 69.64 47.18
N ASN A 95 -17.56 69.94 47.12
CA ASN A 95 -17.00 71.23 47.52
C ASN A 95 -17.48 72.39 46.63
N TYR A 96 -17.59 72.17 45.32
CA TYR A 96 -18.11 73.16 44.38
C TYR A 96 -19.60 73.47 44.67
N SER A 97 -20.39 72.47 45.04
CA SER A 97 -21.79 72.68 45.44
C SER A 97 -21.95 73.47 46.75
N LYS A 98 -20.98 73.33 47.67
CA LYS A 98 -20.94 74.07 48.94
C LYS A 98 -20.54 75.54 48.72
N GLN A 99 -19.65 75.83 47.76
CA GLN A 99 -19.31 77.20 47.35
C GLN A 99 -20.50 77.92 46.69
N LEU A 100 -21.22 77.26 45.78
CA LEU A 100 -22.39 77.85 45.10
C LEU A 100 -23.56 78.19 46.03
N LYS A 101 -23.70 77.50 47.16
CA LYS A 101 -24.73 77.79 48.17
C LYS A 101 -24.36 78.89 49.17
N GLY A 102 -23.10 79.36 49.18
CA GLY A 102 -22.60 80.38 50.10
C GLY A 102 -22.89 81.83 49.66
N ASP A 103 -22.97 82.11 48.36
CA ASP A 103 -22.89 83.50 47.85
C ASP A 103 -24.22 84.14 47.42
N TYR A 104 -25.35 83.42 47.46
CA TYR A 104 -26.66 83.96 47.01
C TYR A 104 -27.54 84.61 48.09
N LYS A 105 -27.04 84.83 49.31
CA LYS A 105 -27.86 85.40 50.42
C LYS A 105 -27.48 86.78 50.95
N LYS A 106 -26.62 87.53 50.25
CA LYS A 106 -26.32 88.94 50.62
C LYS A 106 -26.14 89.80 49.37
N ARG A 107 -27.21 90.42 48.88
CA ARG A 107 -27.28 91.77 48.23
C ARG A 107 -28.60 91.97 47.48
N SER A 108 -29.59 92.58 48.16
CA SER A 108 -30.54 93.51 47.51
C SER A 108 -31.19 94.40 48.59
N LYS A 109 -30.47 95.45 49.00
CA LYS A 109 -30.99 96.62 49.72
C LYS A 109 -30.42 97.87 49.02
N GLY A 110 -31.30 98.83 48.70
CA GLY A 110 -31.00 100.15 48.11
C GLY A 110 -31.91 100.40 46.90
N SER A 111 -33.09 101.05 46.99
CA SER A 111 -33.47 102.39 47.48
C SER A 111 -32.95 103.53 46.60
N VAL A 112 -33.85 104.09 45.76
CA VAL A 112 -34.06 105.52 45.35
C VAL A 112 -35.46 105.53 44.69
N GLY A 113 -36.53 106.25 45.09
CA GLY A 113 -36.70 107.49 45.83
C GLY A 113 -37.15 108.59 44.87
N GLY A 114 -38.40 109.07 44.94
CA GLY A 114 -38.84 110.22 44.15
C GLY A 114 -40.35 110.47 44.10
N ASP A 115 -40.91 110.99 45.20
CA ASP A 115 -42.21 111.67 45.22
C ASP A 115 -42.17 112.95 44.37
N ILE A 116 -43.17 113.17 43.50
CA ILE A 116 -43.38 114.45 42.82
C ILE A 116 -44.84 114.88 43.01
N GLN A 117 -45.01 115.90 43.85
CA GLN A 117 -46.21 116.70 44.00
C GLN A 117 -46.49 117.47 42.70
N VAL A 118 -47.72 117.36 42.18
CA VAL A 118 -48.20 118.19 41.07
C VAL A 118 -48.81 119.46 41.67
N ASN A 119 -48.08 120.56 41.57
CA ASN A 119 -48.56 121.91 41.88
C ASN A 119 -49.15 122.54 40.62
N GLU A 120 -50.39 123.00 40.70
CA GLU A 120 -51.07 123.79 39.67
C GLU A 120 -50.36 125.14 39.48
N MET A 121 -49.95 125.46 38.25
CA MET A 121 -49.61 126.84 37.87
C MET A 121 -49.94 127.08 36.40
N ASN A 122 -51.08 127.72 36.17
CA ASN A 122 -51.55 128.18 34.87
C ASN A 122 -50.88 129.51 34.50
N CYS A 123 -49.99 129.51 33.49
CA CYS A 123 -49.58 130.70 32.75
C CYS A 123 -49.46 130.37 31.23
N PRO A 124 -50.25 130.96 30.33
CA PRO A 124 -50.41 130.51 28.93
C PRO A 124 -49.21 130.72 27.99
N GLN A 125 -48.14 131.41 28.42
CA GLN A 125 -46.97 131.70 27.57
C GLN A 125 -45.90 130.59 27.60
N ASP A 126 -45.73 129.87 28.70
CA ASP A 126 -44.72 128.79 28.83
C ASP A 126 -45.14 127.50 28.11
N ALA A 127 -46.44 127.32 27.87
CA ALA A 127 -47.01 126.19 27.13
C ALA A 127 -46.55 126.13 25.66
N LYS A 128 -46.32 127.27 25.00
CA LYS A 128 -45.87 127.30 23.59
C LYS A 128 -44.40 126.95 23.43
N GLU A 129 -43.57 127.32 24.40
CA GLU A 129 -42.14 127.02 24.38
C GLU A 129 -41.87 125.57 24.81
N THR A 130 -42.62 125.07 25.79
CA THR A 130 -42.64 123.64 26.15
C THR A 130 -43.17 122.78 25.01
N MET A 131 -44.19 123.22 24.25
CA MET A 131 -44.69 122.46 23.09
C MET A 131 -43.66 122.40 21.93
N LYS A 132 -42.91 123.47 21.66
CA LYS A 132 -41.78 123.41 20.69
C LYS A 132 -40.64 122.52 21.17
N LYS A 133 -40.30 122.56 22.47
CA LYS A 133 -39.30 121.66 23.07
C LYS A 133 -39.78 120.21 22.99
N LEU A 134 -41.05 119.93 23.31
CA LEU A 134 -41.69 118.61 23.20
C LEU A 134 -41.66 118.08 21.77
N LEU A 135 -42.00 118.90 20.75
CA LEU A 135 -41.96 118.48 19.35
C LEU A 135 -40.53 118.14 18.89
N LYS A 136 -39.54 118.90 19.36
CA LYS A 136 -38.12 118.61 19.11
C LYS A 136 -37.68 117.32 19.80
N TYR A 137 -38.13 117.07 21.04
CA TYR A 137 -37.88 115.82 21.74
C TYR A 137 -38.56 114.64 21.05
N GLU A 138 -39.78 114.79 20.55
CA GLU A 138 -40.52 113.77 19.81
C GLU A 138 -39.79 113.39 18.50
N GLN A 139 -39.31 114.38 17.75
CA GLN A 139 -38.48 114.13 16.55
C GLN A 139 -37.14 113.46 16.90
N LEU A 140 -36.53 113.82 18.03
CA LEU A 140 -35.29 113.20 18.50
C LEU A 140 -35.52 111.76 18.95
N LEU A 141 -36.65 111.52 19.63
CA LEU A 141 -37.10 110.21 20.08
C LEU A 141 -37.33 109.30 18.87
N LYS A 142 -38.05 109.78 17.85
CA LYS A 142 -38.29 109.05 16.61
C LYS A 142 -36.99 108.70 15.87
N LYS A 143 -36.04 109.64 15.76
CA LYS A 143 -34.70 109.33 15.20
C LYS A 143 -33.93 108.31 16.02
N LYS A 144 -34.06 108.34 17.35
CA LYS A 144 -33.43 107.35 18.24
C LYS A 144 -34.10 105.98 18.12
N GLU A 145 -35.43 105.93 17.96
CA GLU A 145 -36.19 104.71 17.69
C GLU A 145 -35.82 104.11 16.34
N GLU A 146 -35.73 104.92 15.27
CA GLU A 146 -35.28 104.48 13.95
C GLU A 146 -33.84 103.95 13.98
N SER A 147 -32.92 104.66 14.64
CA SER A 147 -31.54 104.21 14.84
C SER A 147 -31.44 102.94 15.67
N LEU A 148 -32.27 102.80 16.72
CA LEU A 148 -32.33 101.61 17.55
C LEU A 148 -32.89 100.42 16.75
N ASN A 149 -33.92 100.66 15.93
CA ASN A 149 -34.52 99.63 15.08
C ASN A 149 -33.55 99.16 14.00
N TYR A 150 -32.77 100.08 13.42
CA TYR A 150 -31.68 99.74 12.50
C TYR A 150 -30.61 98.86 13.18
N GLU A 151 -30.12 99.25 14.36
CA GLU A 151 -29.15 98.42 15.11
C GLU A 151 -29.74 97.09 15.55
N LYS A 152 -31.03 97.04 15.92
CA LYS A 152 -31.72 95.79 16.25
C LYS A 152 -31.78 94.84 15.04
N ASN A 153 -32.11 95.36 13.87
CA ASN A 153 -32.14 94.57 12.63
C ASN A 153 -30.73 94.10 12.25
N ARG A 154 -29.72 94.98 12.35
CA ARG A 154 -28.31 94.62 12.12
C ARG A 154 -27.83 93.53 13.08
N LEU A 155 -28.16 93.62 14.37
CA LEU A 155 -27.84 92.59 15.36
C LEU A 155 -28.58 91.28 15.07
N PHE A 156 -29.83 91.34 14.61
CA PHE A 156 -30.59 90.16 14.21
C PHE A 156 -29.94 89.44 13.02
N GLU A 157 -29.54 90.17 11.98
CA GLU A 157 -28.78 89.63 10.84
C GLU A 157 -27.45 89.02 11.28
N GLN A 158 -26.72 89.69 12.18
CA GLN A 158 -25.48 89.14 12.75
C GLN A 158 -25.73 87.85 13.54
N CYS A 159 -26.80 87.79 14.34
CA CYS A 159 -27.19 86.58 15.05
C CYS A 159 -27.56 85.43 14.11
N GLU A 160 -28.28 85.69 13.02
CA GLU A 160 -28.60 84.65 12.04
C GLU A 160 -27.35 84.16 11.30
N ASN A 161 -26.43 85.07 10.94
CA ASN A 161 -25.14 84.69 10.36
C ASN A 161 -24.31 83.83 11.32
N LEU A 162 -24.29 84.16 12.61
CA LEU A 162 -23.61 83.35 13.62
C LEU A 162 -24.23 81.96 13.78
N LYS A 163 -25.56 81.84 13.73
CA LYS A 163 -26.24 80.53 13.74
C LYS A 163 -25.91 79.69 12.51
N ILE A 164 -25.77 80.31 11.33
CA ILE A 164 -25.33 79.62 10.12
C ILE A 164 -23.90 79.11 10.29
N ILE A 165 -22.99 79.94 10.81
CA ILE A 165 -21.60 79.54 11.08
C ILE A 165 -21.55 78.40 12.10
N GLU A 166 -22.35 78.47 13.18
CA GLU A 166 -22.46 77.42 14.19
C GLU A 166 -22.92 76.09 13.58
N ARG A 167 -23.97 76.11 12.72
CA ARG A 167 -24.42 74.91 11.99
C ARG A 167 -23.34 74.35 11.08
N ASN A 168 -22.66 75.20 10.30
CA ASN A 168 -21.59 74.76 9.41
C ASN A 168 -20.40 74.16 10.19
N MET A 169 -20.05 74.73 11.34
CA MET A 169 -19.01 74.17 12.21
C MET A 169 -19.45 72.83 12.82
N GLN A 170 -20.71 72.70 13.22
CA GLN A 170 -21.24 71.44 13.74
C GLN A 170 -21.26 70.34 12.66
N GLU A 171 -21.67 70.67 11.43
CA GLU A 171 -21.65 69.75 10.29
C GLU A 171 -20.21 69.34 9.94
N SER A 172 -19.27 70.28 9.92
CA SER A 172 -17.85 69.99 9.71
C SER A 172 -17.29 69.08 10.80
N HIS A 173 -17.64 69.31 12.08
CA HIS A 173 -17.23 68.45 13.18
C HIS A 173 -17.82 67.04 13.06
N ASN A 174 -19.11 66.94 12.73
CA ASN A 174 -19.77 65.65 12.50
C ASN A 174 -19.20 64.90 11.28
N SER A 175 -18.75 65.63 10.24
CA SER A 175 -18.06 65.03 9.09
C SER A 175 -16.71 64.46 9.49
N TYR A 176 -15.91 65.24 10.23
CA TYR A 176 -14.61 64.80 10.73
C TYR A 176 -14.71 63.56 11.63
N GLU A 177 -15.68 63.52 12.55
CA GLU A 177 -15.87 62.34 13.42
C GLU A 177 -16.33 61.10 12.62
N ARG A 178 -17.12 61.28 11.54
CA ARG A 178 -17.47 60.17 10.64
C ARG A 178 -16.25 59.62 9.90
N GLU A 179 -15.46 60.49 9.25
CA GLU A 179 -14.24 60.09 8.55
C GLU A 179 -13.23 59.41 9.49
N LYS A 180 -13.08 59.94 10.71
CA LYS A 180 -12.24 59.34 11.75
C LYS A 180 -12.74 57.95 12.15
N ASN A 181 -14.05 57.77 12.33
CA ASN A 181 -14.63 56.46 12.65
C ASN A 181 -14.48 55.47 11.49
N GLU A 182 -14.72 55.91 10.25
CA GLU A 182 -14.53 55.09 9.04
C GLU A 182 -13.08 54.62 8.91
N TRP A 183 -12.11 55.51 9.19
CA TRP A 183 -10.69 55.17 9.23
C TRP A 183 -10.37 54.14 10.31
N TYR A 184 -10.92 54.29 11.53
CA TYR A 184 -10.74 53.31 12.59
C TYR A 184 -11.34 51.95 12.23
N GLU A 185 -12.54 51.91 11.66
CA GLU A 185 -13.17 50.68 11.19
C GLU A 185 -12.37 50.00 10.08
N GLU A 186 -11.82 50.77 9.14
CA GLU A 186 -10.93 50.24 8.10
C GLU A 186 -9.67 49.63 8.72
N LYS A 187 -9.06 50.28 9.71
CA LYS A 187 -7.89 49.73 10.42
C LYS A 187 -8.21 48.47 11.19
N VAL A 188 -9.40 48.36 11.79
CA VAL A 188 -9.86 47.12 12.44
C VAL A 188 -10.01 46.00 11.40
N ARG A 189 -10.65 46.29 10.25
CA ARG A 189 -10.77 45.32 9.15
C ARG A 189 -9.42 44.86 8.60
N ASP A 190 -8.42 45.75 8.51
CA ASP A 190 -7.05 45.39 8.13
C ASP A 190 -6.42 44.40 9.12
N VAL A 191 -6.57 44.65 10.42
CA VAL A 191 -6.05 43.77 11.48
C VAL A 191 -6.73 42.40 11.43
N GLU A 192 -8.06 42.35 11.29
CA GLU A 192 -8.81 41.10 11.16
C GLU A 192 -8.38 40.30 9.91
N ARG A 193 -8.14 40.96 8.78
CA ARG A 193 -7.60 40.30 7.58
C ARG A 193 -6.23 39.67 7.84
N LEU A 194 -5.32 40.40 8.48
CA LEU A 194 -3.99 39.91 8.81
C LEU A 194 -4.03 38.75 9.83
N GLU A 195 -4.95 38.79 10.80
CA GLU A 195 -5.15 37.69 11.73
C GLU A 195 -5.69 36.43 11.03
N ASN A 196 -6.64 36.59 10.11
CA ASN A 196 -7.17 35.49 9.31
C ASN A 196 -6.12 34.90 8.34
N GLU A 197 -5.28 35.74 7.74
CA GLU A 197 -4.15 35.25 6.93
C GLU A 197 -3.12 34.51 7.78
N LYS A 198 -2.85 34.99 9.00
CA LYS A 198 -1.96 34.33 9.95
C LYS A 198 -2.49 32.97 10.40
N THR A 199 -3.79 32.83 10.66
CA THR A 199 -4.40 31.53 11.01
C THR A 199 -4.37 30.58 9.83
N ARG A 200 -4.65 31.06 8.61
CA ARG A 200 -4.52 30.26 7.38
C ARG A 200 -3.08 29.76 7.18
N PHE A 201 -2.10 30.65 7.31
CA PHE A 201 -0.68 30.29 7.20
C PHE A 201 -0.26 29.26 8.26
N ASN A 202 -0.72 29.39 9.50
CA ASN A 202 -0.43 28.41 10.54
C ASN A 202 -1.06 27.05 10.23
N HIS A 203 -2.29 27.03 9.70
CA HIS A 203 -2.94 25.78 9.30
C HIS A 203 -2.20 25.10 8.14
N GLU A 204 -1.83 25.86 7.08
CA GLU A 204 -1.02 25.35 5.98
C GLU A 204 0.33 24.80 6.46
N LYS A 205 0.96 25.48 7.44
CA LYS A 205 2.21 25.02 8.05
C LYS A 205 2.02 23.70 8.82
N GLU A 206 0.94 23.56 9.59
CA GLU A 206 0.62 22.32 10.31
C GLU A 206 0.36 21.16 9.35
N GLU A 207 -0.35 21.39 8.24
CA GLU A 207 -0.57 20.38 7.20
C GLU A 207 0.76 19.96 6.52
N LEU A 208 1.64 20.92 6.20
CA LEU A 208 2.97 20.60 5.69
C LEU A 208 3.83 19.83 6.69
N GLU A 209 3.72 20.12 7.99
CA GLU A 209 4.40 19.37 9.04
C GLU A 209 3.87 17.92 9.15
N LYS A 210 2.55 17.71 9.03
CA LYS A 210 1.95 16.36 8.96
C LYS A 210 2.46 15.58 7.76
N ILE A 211 2.42 16.18 6.56
CA ILE A 211 2.94 15.56 5.34
C ILE A 211 4.43 15.22 5.50
N ALA A 212 5.22 16.10 6.11
CA ALA A 212 6.64 15.84 6.36
C ALA A 212 6.88 14.68 7.33
N ILE A 213 6.00 14.45 8.32
CA ILE A 213 6.05 13.30 9.22
C ILE A 213 5.69 12.02 8.45
N GLU A 214 4.60 12.03 7.67
CA GLU A 214 4.17 10.88 6.86
C GLU A 214 5.25 10.46 5.85
N LEU A 215 5.89 11.42 5.18
CA LEU A 215 6.99 11.16 4.26
C LEU A 215 8.19 10.51 4.96
N LYS A 216 8.49 10.89 6.21
CA LYS A 216 9.54 10.24 7.00
C LYS A 216 9.17 8.81 7.37
N GLU A 217 7.91 8.55 7.70
CA GLU A 217 7.44 7.20 7.98
C GLU A 217 7.48 6.29 6.75
N ILE A 218 7.01 6.79 5.60
CA ILE A 218 7.07 6.08 4.32
C ILE A 218 8.53 5.76 3.97
N LYS A 219 9.44 6.73 4.11
CA LYS A 219 10.86 6.52 3.88
C LYS A 219 11.43 5.41 4.79
N CYS A 220 11.10 5.42 6.07
CA CYS A 220 11.52 4.38 7.02
C CYS A 220 10.99 2.99 6.62
N ARG A 221 9.72 2.89 6.20
CA ARG A 221 9.13 1.63 5.71
C ARG A 221 9.83 1.12 4.44
N ILE A 222 10.19 2.01 3.52
CA ILE A 222 10.94 1.66 2.30
C ILE A 222 12.32 1.11 2.68
N GLU A 223 13.06 1.78 3.58
CA GLU A 223 14.38 1.33 4.03
C GLU A 223 14.33 -0.05 4.74
N ILE A 224 13.26 -0.34 5.49
CA ILE A 224 13.04 -1.67 6.09
C ILE A 224 12.83 -2.72 5.01
N LYS A 225 11.91 -2.48 4.05
CA LYS A 225 11.64 -3.42 2.95
C LYS A 225 12.86 -3.66 2.07
N GLU A 226 13.69 -2.65 1.84
CA GLU A 226 14.94 -2.79 1.11
C GLU A 226 15.93 -3.73 1.83
N LYS A 227 16.06 -3.59 3.16
CA LYS A 227 16.90 -4.50 3.97
C LYS A 227 16.35 -5.93 3.97
N GLU A 228 15.04 -6.11 4.07
CA GLU A 228 14.39 -7.42 4.00
C GLU A 228 14.62 -8.08 2.63
N ALA A 229 14.44 -7.32 1.54
CA ALA A 229 14.70 -7.79 0.18
C ALA A 229 16.17 -8.18 -0.02
N LEU A 230 17.12 -7.38 0.51
CA LEU A 230 18.55 -7.67 0.45
C LEU A 230 18.90 -8.94 1.23
N SER A 231 18.28 -9.15 2.40
CA SER A 231 18.45 -10.36 3.20
C SER A 231 17.91 -11.59 2.47
N SER A 232 16.69 -11.51 1.92
CA SER A 232 16.07 -12.56 1.12
C SER A 232 16.91 -12.91 -0.12
N PHE A 233 17.47 -11.91 -0.80
CA PHE A 233 18.37 -12.10 -1.93
C PHE A 233 19.64 -12.88 -1.55
N LYS A 234 20.27 -12.53 -0.41
CA LYS A 234 21.45 -13.27 0.10
C LYS A 234 21.13 -14.74 0.40
N ILE A 235 20.01 -15.00 1.07
CA ILE A 235 19.56 -16.38 1.34
C ILE A 235 19.35 -17.15 0.04
N ARG A 236 18.75 -16.51 -0.97
CA ARG A 236 18.54 -17.12 -2.29
C ARG A 236 19.85 -17.42 -3.01
N GLU A 237 20.81 -16.51 -2.94
CA GLU A 237 22.15 -16.69 -3.49
C GLU A 237 22.90 -17.86 -2.82
N GLU A 238 22.82 -17.97 -1.49
CA GLU A 238 23.38 -19.10 -0.72
C GLU A 238 22.71 -20.42 -1.10
N ASN A 239 21.38 -20.44 -1.21
CA ASN A 239 20.64 -21.62 -1.66
C ASN A 239 21.04 -22.03 -3.08
N LEU A 240 21.23 -21.07 -4.00
CA LEU A 240 21.71 -21.35 -5.36
C LEU A 240 23.11 -21.99 -5.34
N LYS A 241 24.04 -21.48 -4.51
CA LYS A 241 25.38 -22.10 -4.35
C LYS A 241 25.30 -23.53 -3.83
N VAL A 242 24.37 -23.82 -2.91
CA VAL A 242 24.13 -25.19 -2.43
C VAL A 242 23.60 -26.08 -3.56
N PHE A 243 22.62 -25.60 -4.33
CA PHE A 243 22.09 -26.36 -5.48
C PHE A 243 23.13 -26.60 -6.57
N GLU A 244 23.96 -25.60 -6.89
CA GLU A 244 25.08 -25.75 -7.83
C GLU A 244 26.07 -26.82 -7.36
N LYS A 245 26.39 -26.84 -6.06
CA LYS A 245 27.23 -27.88 -5.47
C LYS A 245 26.57 -29.26 -5.59
N CYS A 246 25.31 -29.40 -5.21
CA CYS A 246 24.58 -30.67 -5.33
C CYS A 246 24.54 -31.16 -6.79
N LEU A 247 24.28 -30.28 -7.76
CA LEU A 247 24.29 -30.62 -9.18
C LEU A 247 25.66 -31.10 -9.64
N LYS A 248 26.74 -30.49 -9.15
CA LYS A 248 28.10 -30.91 -9.44
C LYS A 248 28.39 -32.29 -8.85
N ASP A 249 28.02 -32.52 -7.60
CA ASP A 249 28.22 -33.79 -6.90
C ASP A 249 27.45 -34.93 -7.61
N THR A 250 26.17 -34.71 -7.95
CA THR A 250 25.36 -35.68 -8.71
C THR A 250 25.93 -35.96 -10.10
N LYS A 251 26.50 -34.95 -10.77
CA LYS A 251 27.15 -35.15 -12.07
C LYS A 251 28.41 -36.00 -11.96
N GLU A 252 29.19 -35.83 -10.89
CA GLU A 252 30.36 -36.66 -10.61
C GLU A 252 29.96 -38.11 -10.29
N GLU A 253 28.92 -38.30 -9.46
CA GLU A 253 28.37 -39.63 -9.13
C GLU A 253 27.85 -40.37 -10.37
N LEU A 254 27.09 -39.70 -11.23
CA LEU A 254 26.61 -40.28 -12.51
C LEU A 254 27.77 -40.65 -13.44
N LEU A 255 28.86 -39.89 -13.44
CA LEU A 255 30.05 -40.20 -14.23
C LEU A 255 30.76 -41.45 -13.68
N GLU A 256 30.84 -41.57 -12.35
CA GLU A 256 31.40 -42.75 -11.69
C GLU A 256 30.55 -44.01 -11.94
N GLU A 257 29.22 -43.91 -11.82
CA GLU A 257 28.30 -45.01 -12.11
C GLU A 257 28.36 -45.44 -13.58
N LYS A 258 28.44 -44.48 -14.51
CA LYS A 258 28.67 -44.76 -15.94
C LYS A 258 29.98 -45.53 -16.14
N ASN A 259 31.05 -45.11 -15.49
CA ASN A 259 32.35 -45.78 -15.58
C ASN A 259 32.28 -47.20 -14.99
N LYS A 260 31.60 -47.38 -13.86
CA LYS A 260 31.36 -48.69 -13.24
C LYS A 260 30.56 -49.62 -14.18
N SER A 261 29.46 -49.12 -14.75
CA SER A 261 28.65 -49.86 -15.72
C SER A 261 29.45 -50.26 -16.96
N THR A 262 30.33 -49.38 -17.47
CA THR A 262 31.21 -49.75 -18.59
C THR A 262 32.22 -50.84 -18.22
N LYS A 263 32.77 -50.83 -17.00
CA LYS A 263 33.67 -51.90 -16.52
C LYS A 263 32.93 -53.22 -16.38
N GLU A 264 31.73 -53.21 -15.81
CA GLU A 264 30.89 -54.41 -15.68
C GLU A 264 30.53 -54.99 -17.05
N LYS A 265 30.19 -54.15 -18.03
CA LYS A 265 29.97 -54.60 -19.41
C LYS A 265 31.18 -55.30 -20.01
N ILE A 266 32.39 -54.76 -19.79
CA ILE A 266 33.64 -55.38 -20.25
C ILE A 266 33.85 -56.74 -19.55
N ASN A 267 33.64 -56.82 -18.23
CA ASN A 267 33.77 -58.08 -17.48
C ASN A 267 32.78 -59.14 -17.95
N ILE A 268 31.50 -58.78 -18.15
CA ILE A 268 30.47 -59.69 -18.68
C ILE A 268 30.89 -60.22 -20.06
N GLU A 269 31.42 -59.38 -20.93
CA GLU A 269 31.85 -59.80 -22.26
C GLU A 269 33.08 -60.73 -22.20
N GLN A 270 33.98 -60.50 -21.24
CA GLN A 270 35.11 -61.37 -20.98
C GLN A 270 34.67 -62.75 -20.43
N GLU A 271 33.68 -62.78 -19.53
CA GLU A 271 33.10 -64.01 -19.02
C GLU A 271 32.36 -64.81 -20.10
N LYS A 272 31.58 -64.13 -20.95
CA LYS A 272 30.95 -64.76 -22.14
C LYS A 272 32.00 -65.39 -23.04
N TRP A 273 33.11 -64.70 -23.28
CA TRP A 273 34.21 -65.23 -24.09
C TRP A 273 34.83 -66.48 -23.42
N ASN A 274 35.06 -66.45 -22.11
CA ASN A 274 35.55 -67.61 -21.36
C ASN A 274 34.58 -68.80 -21.41
N LEU A 275 33.28 -68.56 -21.23
CA LEU A 275 32.24 -69.58 -21.35
C LEU A 275 32.21 -70.20 -22.76
N ALA A 276 32.32 -69.37 -23.80
CA ALA A 276 32.42 -69.86 -25.17
C ALA A 276 33.66 -70.73 -25.39
N GLN A 277 34.81 -70.40 -24.77
CA GLN A 277 36.00 -71.25 -24.81
C GLN A 277 35.80 -72.58 -24.07
N MET A 278 35.16 -72.57 -22.90
CA MET A 278 34.83 -73.80 -22.17
C MET A 278 33.88 -74.68 -22.97
N GLN A 279 32.84 -74.10 -23.59
CA GLN A 279 31.90 -74.83 -24.43
C GLN A 279 32.61 -75.50 -25.61
N ARG A 280 33.56 -74.82 -26.27
CA ARG A 280 34.36 -75.42 -27.34
C ARG A 280 35.15 -76.65 -26.84
N LYS A 281 35.79 -76.55 -25.67
CA LYS A 281 36.52 -77.68 -25.06
C LYS A 281 35.61 -78.85 -24.70
N ILE A 282 34.38 -78.57 -24.23
CA ILE A 282 33.38 -79.61 -23.96
C ILE A 282 33.01 -80.31 -25.27
N ASN A 283 32.67 -79.54 -26.31
CA ASN A 283 32.31 -80.09 -27.62
C ASN A 283 33.45 -80.95 -28.22
N GLU A 284 34.71 -80.52 -28.08
CA GLU A 284 35.88 -81.31 -28.51
C GLU A 284 36.00 -82.63 -27.75
N LYS A 285 35.81 -82.62 -26.43
CA LYS A 285 35.83 -83.83 -25.60
C LYS A 285 34.67 -84.77 -25.93
N GLU A 286 33.48 -84.24 -26.17
CA GLU A 286 32.32 -85.01 -26.62
C GLU A 286 32.60 -85.67 -27.97
N ALA A 287 33.15 -84.94 -28.94
CA ALA A 287 33.53 -85.51 -30.24
C ALA A 287 34.58 -86.63 -30.11
N LEU A 288 35.59 -86.45 -29.25
CA LEU A 288 36.59 -87.49 -28.95
C LEU A 288 35.97 -88.73 -28.27
N LEU A 289 35.02 -88.53 -27.36
CA LEU A 289 34.27 -89.60 -26.72
C LEU A 289 33.41 -90.37 -27.73
N THR A 290 32.73 -89.68 -28.63
CA THR A 290 31.96 -90.31 -29.72
C THR A 290 32.87 -91.15 -30.60
N LEU A 291 34.01 -90.61 -31.04
CA LEU A 291 34.99 -91.33 -31.85
C LEU A 291 35.54 -92.58 -31.11
N ARG A 292 35.80 -92.46 -29.81
CA ARG A 292 36.24 -93.60 -28.98
C ARG A 292 35.15 -94.65 -28.86
N ASN A 293 33.89 -94.26 -28.70
CA ASN A 293 32.76 -95.17 -28.64
C ASN A 293 32.56 -95.90 -29.98
N ASP A 294 32.71 -95.20 -31.10
CA ASP A 294 32.66 -95.79 -32.44
C ASP A 294 33.80 -96.81 -32.64
N HIS A 295 35.03 -96.48 -32.20
CA HIS A 295 36.15 -97.42 -32.20
C HIS A 295 35.88 -98.66 -31.34
N LEU A 296 35.30 -98.48 -30.14
CA LEU A 296 34.91 -99.59 -29.28
C LEU A 296 33.79 -100.44 -29.89
N ALA A 297 32.84 -99.83 -30.59
CA ALA A 297 31.78 -100.54 -31.30
C ALA A 297 32.35 -101.40 -32.44
N LEU A 298 33.29 -100.86 -33.23
CA LEU A 298 34.02 -101.61 -34.26
C LEU A 298 34.79 -102.79 -33.66
N ALA A 299 35.56 -102.56 -32.58
CA ALA A 299 36.30 -103.61 -31.90
C ALA A 299 35.38 -104.71 -31.33
N ARG A 300 34.22 -104.34 -30.76
CA ARG A 300 33.21 -105.32 -30.31
C ARG A 300 32.63 -106.13 -31.46
N ALA A 301 32.34 -105.50 -32.59
CA ALA A 301 31.85 -106.21 -33.77
C ALA A 301 32.89 -107.22 -34.30
N GLU A 302 34.18 -106.87 -34.26
CA GLU A 302 35.28 -107.75 -34.64
C GLU A 302 35.50 -108.91 -33.65
N VAL A 303 35.38 -108.65 -32.36
CA VAL A 303 35.35 -109.70 -31.31
C VAL A 303 34.16 -110.64 -31.50
N GLU A 304 32.97 -110.12 -31.80
CA GLU A 304 31.79 -110.96 -32.01
C GLU A 304 31.94 -111.80 -33.29
N LYS A 305 32.54 -111.23 -34.35
CA LYS A 305 32.89 -111.97 -35.56
C LYS A 305 33.86 -113.13 -35.28
N THR A 306 34.96 -112.87 -34.58
CA THR A 306 35.95 -113.91 -34.23
C THR A 306 35.35 -114.96 -33.29
N LYS A 307 34.46 -114.57 -32.38
CA LYS A 307 33.69 -115.49 -31.54
C LYS A 307 32.77 -116.41 -32.36
N VAL A 308 32.06 -115.88 -33.36
CA VAL A 308 31.25 -116.68 -34.29
C VAL A 308 32.14 -117.64 -35.09
N GLU A 309 33.29 -117.18 -35.60
CA GLU A 309 34.26 -118.02 -36.31
C GLU A 309 34.81 -119.15 -35.41
N LEU A 310 35.15 -118.85 -34.16
CA LEU A 310 35.57 -119.84 -33.16
C LEU A 310 34.46 -120.84 -32.84
N GLN A 311 33.22 -120.36 -32.73
CA GLN A 311 32.07 -121.22 -32.47
C GLN A 311 31.80 -122.16 -33.65
N GLN A 312 31.94 -121.68 -34.88
CA GLN A 312 31.90 -122.51 -36.08
C GLN A 312 33.04 -123.54 -36.10
N MET A 313 34.27 -123.15 -35.79
CA MET A 313 35.39 -124.11 -35.66
C MET A 313 35.11 -125.16 -34.60
N LYS A 314 34.58 -124.75 -33.44
CA LYS A 314 34.17 -125.67 -32.37
C LYS A 314 33.12 -126.67 -32.85
N THR A 315 32.08 -126.22 -33.56
CA THR A 315 31.08 -127.14 -34.13
C THR A 315 31.69 -128.10 -35.17
N LYS A 316 32.64 -127.64 -36.00
CA LYS A 316 33.35 -128.52 -36.94
C LYS A 316 34.15 -129.59 -36.19
N ILE A 317 34.89 -129.19 -35.15
CA ILE A 317 35.64 -130.12 -34.28
C ILE A 317 34.69 -131.11 -33.60
N ASP A 318 33.55 -130.65 -33.09
CA ASP A 318 32.56 -131.52 -32.44
C ASP A 318 31.93 -132.51 -33.43
N ILE A 319 31.68 -132.09 -34.68
CA ILE A 319 31.23 -132.97 -35.77
C ILE A 319 32.31 -133.99 -36.12
N GLU A 320 33.56 -133.55 -36.32
CA GLU A 320 34.70 -134.43 -36.60
C GLU A 320 34.90 -135.44 -35.46
N ASN A 321 34.90 -134.99 -34.20
CA ASN A 321 34.96 -135.87 -33.03
C ASN A 321 33.79 -136.85 -32.97
N SER A 322 32.58 -136.41 -33.32
CA SER A 322 31.41 -137.30 -33.36
C SER A 322 31.51 -138.33 -34.47
N GLN A 323 32.02 -137.95 -35.64
CA GLN A 323 32.33 -138.86 -36.74
C GLN A 323 33.44 -139.84 -36.36
N LEU A 324 34.47 -139.37 -35.64
CA LEU A 324 35.58 -140.17 -35.13
C LEU A 324 35.11 -141.13 -34.04
N GLN A 325 34.20 -140.71 -33.16
CA GLN A 325 33.53 -141.59 -32.19
C GLN A 325 32.61 -142.60 -32.86
N LEU A 326 31.89 -142.23 -33.92
CA LEU A 326 31.09 -143.16 -34.73
C LEU A 326 32.00 -144.17 -35.45
N ALA A 327 33.12 -143.72 -36.02
CA ALA A 327 34.14 -144.60 -36.61
C ALA A 327 34.74 -145.52 -35.55
N LYS A 328 35.05 -145.00 -34.35
CA LYS A 328 35.56 -145.77 -33.21
C LYS A 328 34.52 -146.75 -32.66
N LYS A 329 33.22 -146.42 -32.66
CA LYS A 329 32.11 -147.32 -32.31
C LYS A 329 31.84 -148.37 -33.39
N LYS A 330 32.00 -148.03 -34.67
CA LYS A 330 31.97 -149.00 -35.77
C LYS A 330 33.15 -149.97 -35.66
N PHE A 331 34.36 -149.47 -35.40
CA PHE A 331 35.53 -150.28 -35.09
C PHE A 331 35.34 -151.12 -33.82
N ALA A 332 34.74 -150.55 -32.77
CA ALA A 332 34.47 -151.28 -31.54
C ALA A 332 33.38 -152.34 -31.70
N MET A 333 32.38 -152.15 -32.58
CA MET A 333 31.38 -153.15 -32.92
C MET A 333 31.90 -154.23 -33.87
N GLU A 334 32.81 -153.90 -34.80
CA GLU A 334 33.53 -154.88 -35.61
C GLU A 334 34.51 -155.69 -34.76
N LYS A 335 35.17 -155.06 -33.78
CA LYS A 335 36.03 -155.74 -32.82
C LYS A 335 35.25 -156.58 -31.79
N LYS A 336 34.01 -156.18 -31.42
CA LYS A 336 33.16 -156.95 -30.48
C LYS A 336 32.48 -158.18 -31.10
N LYS A 337 32.60 -158.41 -32.41
CA LYS A 337 32.15 -159.64 -33.07
C LYS A 337 33.25 -160.70 -33.24
N PHE A 338 34.45 -160.47 -32.72
CA PHE A 338 35.58 -161.37 -32.96
C PHE A 338 36.23 -162.04 -31.74
N GLU A 339 35.94 -161.65 -30.50
CA GLU A 339 36.62 -162.32 -29.36
C GLU A 339 35.81 -162.24 -28.06
N GLU A 340 34.88 -163.19 -27.94
CA GLU A 340 34.50 -163.79 -26.66
C GLU A 340 35.54 -164.88 -26.34
N GLN A 341 36.50 -164.61 -25.46
CA GLN A 341 36.99 -165.57 -24.45
C GLN A 341 38.16 -165.00 -23.64
N ASP A 342 38.03 -165.20 -22.33
CA ASP A 342 39.08 -165.34 -21.31
C ASP A 342 39.72 -164.14 -20.57
N GLN A 343 39.41 -164.16 -19.26
CA GLN A 343 40.29 -164.04 -18.08
C GLN A 343 40.79 -162.67 -17.56
N LYS A 344 40.24 -162.34 -16.38
CA LYS A 344 40.89 -162.19 -15.05
C LYS A 344 42.14 -161.29 -14.84
N PHE A 345 41.99 -160.41 -13.84
CA PHE A 345 42.94 -159.87 -12.83
C PHE A 345 43.80 -158.59 -13.08
N SER A 346 43.56 -157.60 -12.21
CA SER A 346 44.50 -156.90 -11.28
C SER A 346 45.39 -155.70 -11.66
N LEU A 347 45.27 -154.67 -10.80
CA LEU A 347 46.28 -153.79 -10.15
C LEU A 347 46.92 -152.55 -10.86
N GLN A 348 46.95 -151.48 -10.04
CA GLN A 348 47.89 -150.35 -9.90
C GLN A 348 47.62 -148.96 -10.55
N ASN A 349 47.26 -148.02 -9.66
CA ASN A 349 47.59 -146.58 -9.64
C ASN A 349 49.10 -146.33 -9.84
N PRO A 350 49.57 -145.16 -10.34
CA PRO A 350 49.60 -143.93 -9.53
C PRO A 350 49.53 -142.55 -10.26
N ASN A 351 49.04 -141.57 -9.51
CA ASN A 351 49.50 -140.17 -9.35
C ASN A 351 50.05 -139.34 -10.54
N GLU A 352 49.46 -138.13 -10.63
CA GLU A 352 50.13 -136.82 -10.40
C GLU A 352 50.44 -135.82 -11.54
N ILE A 353 50.07 -134.56 -11.21
CA ILE A 353 50.74 -133.26 -11.47
C ILE A 353 50.56 -132.59 -12.84
N SER A 354 49.84 -131.45 -12.87
CA SER A 354 50.41 -130.09 -12.78
C SER A 354 49.34 -129.05 -13.12
N THR A 355 48.78 -128.25 -12.20
CA THR A 355 49.30 -126.99 -11.63
C THR A 355 49.94 -126.02 -12.63
N VAL A 356 49.23 -124.92 -12.93
CA VAL A 356 49.72 -123.53 -13.14
C VAL A 356 48.56 -122.60 -12.70
N ASN A 357 48.55 -122.06 -11.49
CA ASN A 357 49.15 -120.79 -11.04
C ASN A 357 48.74 -119.53 -11.83
N LEU A 358 47.73 -118.81 -11.34
CA LEU A 358 47.65 -117.34 -11.28
C LEU A 358 46.91 -117.02 -9.96
N SER A 359 47.59 -116.86 -8.82
CA SER A 359 47.97 -115.54 -8.24
C SER A 359 46.82 -114.52 -8.44
N TYR A 360 45.97 -114.16 -7.48
CA TYR A 360 46.18 -113.68 -6.11
C TYR A 360 47.39 -112.75 -5.92
N GLU A 361 47.39 -111.65 -6.65
CA GLU A 361 48.07 -110.41 -6.27
C GLU A 361 47.23 -109.24 -6.80
N GLY A 362 46.61 -108.49 -5.88
CA GLY A 362 45.70 -107.39 -6.20
C GLY A 362 44.69 -107.04 -5.10
N THR A 363 44.66 -107.78 -4.00
CA THR A 363 43.86 -107.48 -2.79
C THR A 363 44.46 -106.42 -1.87
N LEU A 364 45.48 -105.69 -2.33
CA LEU A 364 45.94 -104.44 -1.73
C LEU A 364 45.72 -103.21 -2.63
N GLN A 365 45.20 -103.40 -3.85
CA GLN A 365 44.82 -102.30 -4.72
C GLN A 365 43.31 -102.01 -4.63
N SER A 366 42.48 -103.01 -4.32
CA SER A 366 41.05 -102.77 -4.08
C SER A 366 40.78 -101.99 -2.79
N SER A 367 41.44 -102.31 -1.67
CA SER A 367 41.31 -101.54 -0.43
C SER A 367 41.84 -100.11 -0.61
N PHE A 368 42.98 -99.93 -1.29
CA PHE A 368 43.51 -98.61 -1.62
C PHE A 368 42.60 -97.83 -2.58
N THR A 369 41.94 -98.48 -3.54
CA THR A 369 40.94 -97.82 -4.42
C THR A 369 39.62 -97.50 -3.72
N TYR A 370 39.19 -98.32 -2.75
CA TYR A 370 38.01 -98.03 -1.93
C TYR A 370 38.28 -96.93 -0.92
N GLU A 371 39.46 -96.94 -0.31
CA GLU A 371 39.90 -95.92 0.65
C GLU A 371 40.16 -94.58 -0.06
N ASN A 372 40.82 -94.58 -1.22
CA ASN A 372 40.95 -93.36 -2.05
C ASN A 372 39.59 -92.85 -2.54
N LYS A 373 38.66 -93.73 -2.94
CA LYS A 373 37.33 -93.31 -3.38
C LYS A 373 36.47 -92.83 -2.22
N SER A 374 36.67 -93.38 -1.02
CA SER A 374 36.05 -92.88 0.20
C SER A 374 36.59 -91.49 0.55
N ILE A 375 37.91 -91.28 0.48
CA ILE A 375 38.54 -89.97 0.70
C ILE A 375 38.03 -88.97 -0.35
N GLU A 376 38.00 -89.32 -1.63
CA GLU A 376 37.48 -88.47 -2.71
C GLU A 376 36.00 -88.10 -2.48
N LEU A 377 35.16 -89.04 -2.05
CA LEU A 377 33.77 -88.76 -1.72
C LEU A 377 33.64 -87.84 -0.51
N THR A 378 34.44 -88.03 0.54
CA THR A 378 34.46 -87.15 1.71
C THR A 378 34.97 -85.75 1.35
N GLU A 379 35.99 -85.64 0.51
CA GLU A 379 36.48 -84.35 -0.01
C GLU A 379 35.39 -83.64 -0.81
N ARG A 380 34.68 -84.37 -1.67
CA ARG A 380 33.57 -83.83 -2.45
C ARG A 380 32.38 -83.43 -1.59
N GLU A 381 32.08 -84.19 -0.54
CA GLU A 381 31.05 -83.85 0.45
C GLU A 381 31.42 -82.57 1.20
N ASN A 382 32.67 -82.45 1.65
CA ASN A 382 33.21 -81.23 2.26
C ASN A 382 33.19 -80.03 1.30
N GLU A 383 33.50 -80.23 0.02
CA GLU A 383 33.41 -79.19 -1.01
C GLU A 383 31.96 -78.72 -1.22
N ILE A 384 31.00 -79.65 -1.25
CA ILE A 384 29.58 -79.33 -1.38
C ILE A 384 29.08 -78.60 -0.13
N GLU A 385 29.44 -79.05 1.07
CA GLU A 385 29.08 -78.37 2.32
C GLU A 385 29.69 -76.97 2.40
N LYS A 386 30.94 -76.81 1.97
CA LYS A 386 31.60 -75.51 1.84
C LYS A 386 30.88 -74.61 0.84
N ALA A 387 30.51 -75.12 -0.34
CA ALA A 387 29.77 -74.36 -1.35
C ALA A 387 28.37 -73.96 -0.83
N TYR A 388 27.70 -74.85 -0.08
CA TYR A 388 26.39 -74.58 0.50
C TYR A 388 26.45 -73.52 1.61
N THR A 389 27.45 -73.59 2.49
CA THR A 389 27.68 -72.58 3.53
C THR A 389 28.06 -71.23 2.93
N GLU A 390 28.89 -71.20 1.90
CA GLU A 390 29.24 -69.97 1.17
C GLU A 390 28.02 -69.34 0.49
N LEU A 391 27.19 -70.15 -0.19
CA LEU A 391 25.94 -69.69 -0.79
C LEU A 391 24.97 -69.14 0.26
N THR A 392 24.87 -69.79 1.42
CA THR A 392 24.03 -69.34 2.54
C THR A 392 24.51 -67.98 3.06
N GLN A 393 25.83 -67.82 3.26
CA GLN A 393 26.40 -66.53 3.67
C GLN A 393 26.19 -65.43 2.62
N GLN A 394 26.25 -65.76 1.33
CA GLN A 394 25.94 -64.80 0.26
C GLN A 394 24.48 -64.36 0.32
N MET A 395 23.53 -65.29 0.51
CA MET A 395 22.11 -64.94 0.70
C MET A 395 21.89 -64.06 1.93
N GLU A 396 22.53 -64.36 3.06
CA GLU A 396 22.44 -63.53 4.27
C GLU A 396 22.97 -62.11 4.03
N ARG A 397 24.10 -61.97 3.31
CA ARG A 397 24.64 -60.65 2.94
C ARG A 397 23.69 -59.88 2.02
N PHE A 398 23.11 -60.54 1.01
CA PHE A 398 22.13 -59.91 0.13
C PHE A 398 20.88 -59.47 0.89
N ASN A 399 20.37 -60.29 1.79
CA ASN A 399 19.21 -59.92 2.61
C ASN A 399 19.51 -58.72 3.51
N ALA A 400 20.69 -58.69 4.15
CA ALA A 400 21.11 -57.54 4.94
C ALA A 400 21.30 -56.27 4.10
N GLU A 401 21.83 -56.39 2.89
CA GLU A 401 21.94 -55.25 1.95
C GLU A 401 20.56 -54.74 1.52
N LEU A 402 19.61 -55.63 1.27
CA LEU A 402 18.22 -55.27 0.93
C LEU A 402 17.53 -54.56 2.08
N GLU A 403 17.69 -55.04 3.32
CA GLU A 403 17.13 -54.41 4.53
C GLU A 403 17.69 -52.98 4.71
N ILE A 404 19.01 -52.80 4.58
CA ILE A 404 19.63 -51.46 4.63
C ILE A 404 19.12 -50.55 3.52
N ARG A 405 18.91 -51.08 2.31
CA ARG A 405 18.40 -50.31 1.17
C ARG A 405 16.94 -49.90 1.38
N GLU A 406 16.12 -50.77 1.96
CA GLU A 406 14.75 -50.47 2.35
C GLU A 406 14.71 -49.34 3.38
N ASP A 407 15.51 -49.43 4.45
CA ASP A 407 15.64 -48.39 5.47
C ASP A 407 16.06 -47.03 4.87
N CYS A 408 17.02 -47.04 3.94
CA CYS A 408 17.47 -45.83 3.24
C CYS A 408 16.36 -45.22 2.37
N LEU A 409 15.60 -46.06 1.66
CA LEU A 409 14.48 -45.62 0.82
C LEU A 409 13.35 -45.05 1.67
N GLU A 410 12.99 -45.68 2.78
CA GLU A 410 12.00 -45.13 3.71
C GLU A 410 12.44 -43.79 4.32
N ALA A 411 13.72 -43.66 4.67
CA ALA A 411 14.26 -42.41 5.19
C ALA A 411 14.18 -41.28 4.14
N GLU A 412 14.49 -41.58 2.88
CA GLU A 412 14.38 -40.62 1.79
C GLU A 412 12.91 -40.28 1.47
N GLU A 413 12.00 -41.24 1.51
CA GLU A 413 10.56 -41.01 1.36
C GLU A 413 10.04 -40.07 2.45
N ARG A 414 10.40 -40.31 3.73
CA ARG A 414 10.07 -39.42 4.85
C ARG A 414 10.61 -38.00 4.62
N ARG A 415 11.82 -37.87 4.09
CA ARG A 415 12.44 -36.58 3.76
C ARG A 415 11.68 -35.85 2.65
N ILE A 416 11.28 -36.56 1.60
CA ILE A 416 10.49 -36.02 0.49
C ILE A 416 9.12 -35.56 0.98
N ILE A 417 8.43 -36.34 1.81
CA ILE A 417 7.14 -35.98 2.40
C ILE A 417 7.24 -34.70 3.24
N LEU A 418 8.30 -34.55 4.04
CA LEU A 418 8.54 -33.33 4.83
C LEU A 418 8.77 -32.11 3.92
N LYS A 419 9.58 -32.23 2.87
CA LYS A 419 9.79 -31.16 1.90
C LYS A 419 8.51 -30.80 1.13
N ALA A 420 7.69 -31.78 0.79
CA ALA A 420 6.40 -31.55 0.14
C ALA A 420 5.47 -30.73 1.05
N LYS A 421 5.39 -31.07 2.35
CA LYS A 421 4.63 -30.29 3.33
C LYS A 421 5.15 -28.85 3.48
N GLU A 422 6.47 -28.66 3.49
CA GLU A 422 7.06 -27.31 3.55
C GLU A 422 6.72 -26.49 2.30
N LEU A 423 6.73 -27.11 1.12
CA LEU A 423 6.33 -26.46 -0.13
C LEU A 423 4.83 -26.13 -0.13
N ASP A 424 3.97 -27.01 0.38
CA ASP A 424 2.54 -26.73 0.51
C ASP A 424 2.28 -25.51 1.41
N THR A 425 2.98 -25.40 2.55
CA THR A 425 2.89 -24.20 3.41
C THR A 425 3.33 -22.94 2.66
N LYS A 426 4.44 -22.99 1.92
CA LYS A 426 4.91 -21.84 1.12
C LYS A 426 3.92 -21.46 0.02
N ILE A 427 3.26 -22.43 -0.60
CA ILE A 427 2.22 -22.18 -1.60
C ILE A 427 1.01 -21.48 -0.95
N GLN A 428 0.61 -21.91 0.25
CA GLN A 428 -0.47 -21.24 1.00
C GLN A 428 -0.10 -19.79 1.35
N GLU A 429 1.11 -19.54 1.85
CA GLU A 429 1.61 -18.18 2.12
C GLU A 429 1.60 -17.30 0.85
N LEU A 430 2.01 -17.86 -0.29
CA LEU A 430 1.96 -17.14 -1.58
C LEU A 430 0.53 -16.84 -2.03
N GLN A 431 -0.42 -17.76 -1.79
CA GLN A 431 -1.84 -17.54 -2.08
C GLN A 431 -2.45 -16.45 -1.19
N GLU A 432 -2.06 -16.37 0.08
CA GLU A 432 -2.48 -15.29 0.98
C GLU A 432 -1.96 -13.93 0.51
N ILE A 433 -0.70 -13.87 0.07
CA ILE A 433 -0.11 -12.66 -0.51
C ILE A 433 -0.82 -12.26 -1.81
N GLU A 434 -1.10 -13.22 -2.70
CA GLU A 434 -1.85 -12.97 -3.93
C GLU A 434 -3.24 -12.40 -3.65
N TYR A 435 -3.96 -12.99 -2.67
CA TYR A 435 -5.25 -12.49 -2.22
C TYR A 435 -5.16 -11.04 -1.72
N PHE A 436 -4.18 -10.72 -0.86
CA PHE A 436 -3.98 -9.37 -0.34
C PHE A 436 -3.66 -8.35 -1.45
N LEU A 437 -2.86 -8.75 -2.46
CA LEU A 437 -2.55 -7.89 -3.60
C LEU A 437 -3.78 -7.64 -4.49
N LEU A 438 -4.63 -8.64 -4.69
CA LEU A 438 -5.89 -8.49 -5.41
C LEU A 438 -6.86 -7.56 -4.67
N GLU A 439 -6.98 -7.69 -3.35
CA GLU A 439 -7.79 -6.81 -2.50
C GLU A 439 -7.27 -5.36 -2.52
N SER A 440 -5.96 -5.17 -2.37
CA SER A 440 -5.34 -3.84 -2.47
C SER A 440 -5.54 -3.19 -3.84
N LYS A 441 -5.48 -3.98 -4.91
CA LYS A 441 -5.76 -3.50 -6.27
C LYS A 441 -7.23 -3.05 -6.42
N ALA A 442 -8.17 -3.80 -5.85
CA ALA A 442 -9.59 -3.44 -5.87
C ALA A 442 -9.83 -2.11 -5.14
N HIS A 443 -9.24 -1.90 -3.97
CA HIS A 443 -9.34 -0.64 -3.24
C HIS A 443 -8.72 0.55 -3.98
N LEU A 444 -7.58 0.36 -4.65
CA LEU A 444 -6.99 1.42 -5.48
C LEU A 444 -7.87 1.80 -6.66
N GLU A 445 -8.54 0.82 -7.27
CA GLU A 445 -9.48 1.08 -8.37
C GLU A 445 -10.74 1.81 -7.88
N GLU A 446 -11.26 1.44 -6.71
CA GLU A 446 -12.36 2.14 -6.05
C GLU A 446 -12.00 3.59 -5.71
N PHE A 447 -10.81 3.81 -5.13
CA PHE A 447 -10.29 5.16 -4.87
C PHE A 447 -10.15 5.96 -6.16
N ARG A 448 -9.63 5.34 -7.24
CA ARG A 448 -9.50 5.99 -8.55
C ARG A 448 -10.85 6.43 -9.10
N ILE A 449 -11.87 5.57 -9.03
CA ILE A 449 -13.23 5.89 -9.48
C ILE A 449 -13.79 7.05 -8.67
N SER A 450 -13.70 6.99 -7.33
CA SER A 450 -14.20 8.06 -6.46
C SER A 450 -13.49 9.40 -6.68
N ALA A 451 -12.17 9.40 -6.87
CA ALA A 451 -11.41 10.61 -7.15
C ALA A 451 -11.78 11.24 -8.51
N ILE A 452 -12.04 10.41 -9.53
CA ILE A 452 -12.51 10.88 -10.85
C ILE A 452 -13.89 11.54 -10.71
N GLU A 453 -14.83 10.91 -9.99
CA GLU A 453 -16.17 11.48 -9.77
C GLU A 453 -16.11 12.82 -9.01
N GLU A 454 -15.22 12.95 -8.03
CA GLU A 454 -15.01 14.21 -7.31
C GLU A 454 -14.46 15.30 -8.24
N ILE A 455 -13.44 14.98 -9.04
CA ILE A 455 -12.85 15.91 -10.02
C ILE A 455 -13.90 16.34 -11.05
N GLU A 456 -14.71 15.43 -11.57
CA GLU A 456 -15.80 15.76 -12.49
C GLU A 456 -16.84 16.70 -11.86
N THR A 457 -17.16 16.49 -10.58
CA THR A 457 -18.08 17.36 -9.83
C THR A 457 -17.49 18.76 -9.63
N GLN A 458 -16.19 18.85 -9.33
CA GLN A 458 -15.47 20.12 -9.24
C GLN A 458 -15.42 20.84 -10.60
N ILE A 459 -15.17 20.12 -11.69
CA ILE A 459 -15.18 20.67 -13.06
C ILE A 459 -16.57 21.25 -13.39
N LYS A 460 -17.65 20.53 -13.12
CA LYS A 460 -19.03 21.02 -13.34
C LYS A 460 -19.33 22.28 -12.53
N SER A 461 -18.85 22.34 -11.29
CA SER A 461 -19.00 23.51 -10.42
C SER A 461 -18.26 24.73 -10.97
N LEU A 462 -17.02 24.53 -11.43
CA LEU A 462 -16.21 25.58 -12.08
C LEU A 462 -16.82 26.06 -13.40
N GLN A 463 -17.37 25.14 -14.21
CA GLN A 463 -18.09 25.50 -15.44
C GLN A 463 -19.31 26.37 -15.13
N THR A 464 -20.09 26.00 -14.11
CA THR A 464 -21.26 26.78 -13.67
C THR A 464 -20.87 28.19 -13.22
N LEU A 465 -19.77 28.30 -12.45
CA LEU A 465 -19.23 29.59 -12.01
C LEU A 465 -18.76 30.45 -13.20
N SER A 466 -18.05 29.84 -14.16
CA SER A 466 -17.57 30.50 -15.38
C SER A 466 -18.73 31.09 -16.19
N VAL A 467 -19.81 30.32 -16.38
CA VAL A 467 -21.03 30.80 -17.05
C VAL A 467 -21.63 32.00 -16.30
N GLY A 468 -21.74 31.91 -14.97
CA GLY A 468 -22.24 33.02 -14.15
C GLY A 468 -21.40 34.30 -14.25
N LEU A 469 -20.06 34.17 -14.24
CA LEU A 469 -19.14 35.29 -14.42
C LEU A 469 -19.26 35.92 -15.81
N ASN A 470 -19.40 35.09 -16.86
CA ASN A 470 -19.61 35.59 -18.22
C ASN A 470 -20.93 36.35 -18.37
N GLN A 471 -22.01 35.89 -17.74
CA GLN A 471 -23.29 36.61 -17.70
C GLN A 471 -23.16 37.96 -16.98
N GLN A 472 -22.46 38.01 -15.85
CA GLN A 472 -22.19 39.27 -15.13
C GLN A 472 -21.35 40.23 -15.97
N LYS A 473 -20.30 39.73 -16.64
CA LYS A 473 -19.48 40.50 -17.57
C LYS A 473 -20.33 41.12 -18.67
N ALA A 474 -21.15 40.33 -19.35
CA ALA A 474 -22.04 40.80 -20.41
C ALA A 474 -23.02 41.88 -19.91
N HIS A 475 -23.54 41.74 -18.67
CA HIS A 475 -24.38 42.76 -18.06
C HIS A 475 -23.64 44.09 -17.82
N ILE A 476 -22.42 44.02 -17.31
CA ILE A 476 -21.56 45.20 -17.09
C ILE A 476 -21.24 45.88 -18.43
N GLU A 477 -20.88 45.11 -19.45
CA GLU A 477 -20.63 45.63 -20.81
C GLU A 477 -21.86 46.36 -21.37
N PHE A 478 -23.06 45.80 -21.19
CA PHE A 478 -24.31 46.46 -21.56
C PHE A 478 -24.54 47.79 -20.81
N LEU A 479 -24.26 47.83 -19.49
CA LEU A 479 -24.38 49.05 -18.70
C LEU A 479 -23.36 50.10 -19.14
N LEU A 480 -22.12 49.70 -19.44
CA LEU A 480 -21.08 50.58 -19.98
C LEU A 480 -21.49 51.17 -21.33
N ASP A 481 -22.01 50.36 -22.25
CA ASP A 481 -22.52 50.84 -23.53
C ASP A 481 -23.65 51.85 -23.36
N ARG A 482 -24.59 51.58 -22.45
CA ARG A 482 -25.68 52.51 -22.13
C ARG A 482 -25.15 53.83 -21.57
N LEU A 483 -24.21 53.77 -20.63
CA LEU A 483 -23.57 54.96 -20.06
C LEU A 483 -22.82 55.75 -21.14
N ASN A 484 -22.09 55.07 -22.02
CA ASN A 484 -21.37 55.69 -23.14
C ASN A 484 -22.32 56.41 -24.12
N ARG A 485 -23.48 55.81 -24.43
CA ARG A 485 -24.53 56.47 -25.23
C ARG A 485 -25.07 57.72 -24.53
N ASN A 486 -25.35 57.63 -23.22
CA ASN A 486 -25.81 58.79 -22.44
C ASN A 486 -24.76 59.91 -22.42
N ILE A 487 -23.47 59.58 -22.22
CA ILE A 487 -22.36 60.54 -22.29
C ILE A 487 -22.30 61.19 -23.68
N ALA A 488 -22.47 60.42 -24.75
CA ALA A 488 -22.48 60.95 -26.11
C ALA A 488 -23.66 61.90 -26.37
N LEU A 489 -24.85 61.58 -25.85
CA LEU A 489 -26.02 62.46 -25.91
C LEU A 489 -25.79 63.75 -25.12
N VAL A 490 -25.30 63.67 -23.89
CA VAL A 490 -24.95 64.86 -23.08
C VAL A 490 -23.88 65.71 -23.78
N LYS A 491 -22.88 65.10 -24.42
CA LYS A 491 -21.88 65.84 -25.22
C LYS A 491 -22.50 66.52 -26.44
N ARG A 492 -23.46 65.89 -27.13
CA ARG A 492 -24.14 66.46 -28.31
C ARG A 492 -25.12 67.58 -27.95
N PHE A 493 -25.86 67.42 -26.86
CA PHE A 493 -26.94 68.32 -26.44
C PHE A 493 -26.58 69.21 -25.25
N GLY A 494 -25.37 69.13 -24.70
CA GLY A 494 -24.93 69.90 -23.53
C GLY A 494 -24.88 71.41 -23.74
N GLY A 495 -24.95 71.88 -25.00
CA GLY A 495 -25.20 73.29 -25.33
C GLY A 495 -26.66 73.70 -25.14
N ASP A 496 -27.61 72.79 -25.41
CA ASP A 496 -29.06 73.06 -25.43
C ASP A 496 -29.80 72.51 -24.19
N LEU A 497 -29.18 71.64 -23.38
CA LEU A 497 -29.74 71.17 -22.10
C LEU A 497 -29.88 72.30 -21.07
N LYS A 498 -29.05 73.36 -21.18
CA LYS A 498 -29.27 74.61 -20.43
C LYS A 498 -30.55 75.34 -20.84
N VAL A 499 -30.98 75.20 -22.10
CA VAL A 499 -32.20 75.84 -22.62
C VAL A 499 -33.46 75.08 -22.18
N ILE A 500 -33.38 73.78 -21.90
CA ILE A 500 -34.54 72.99 -21.42
C ILE A 500 -34.77 73.16 -19.91
N GLU A 501 -33.72 73.36 -19.10
CA GLU A 501 -33.91 73.78 -17.70
C GLU A 501 -34.47 75.21 -17.59
N GLU A 502 -34.17 76.10 -18.54
CA GLU A 502 -34.76 77.45 -18.59
C GLU A 502 -36.17 77.48 -19.23
N ALA A 503 -36.52 76.54 -20.12
CA ALA A 503 -37.84 76.48 -20.76
C ALA A 503 -38.92 75.71 -19.98
N ASN A 504 -38.56 74.92 -18.96
CA ASN A 504 -39.53 74.21 -18.10
C ASN A 504 -40.08 75.04 -16.93
N CYS A 505 -39.68 76.32 -16.80
CA CYS A 505 -40.26 77.24 -15.82
C CYS A 505 -41.55 77.94 -16.29
N GLU A 506 -41.92 77.81 -17.56
CA GLU A 506 -43.20 78.28 -18.06
C GLU A 506 -43.73 77.21 -19.00
N HIS A 507 -44.68 76.37 -18.58
CA HIS A 507 -45.82 75.88 -19.38
C HIS A 507 -46.68 74.93 -18.51
N SER A 508 -47.99 75.20 -18.56
CA SER A 508 -49.08 74.62 -17.78
C SER A 508 -49.18 73.08 -17.84
N PRO A 509 -49.57 72.40 -16.74
CA PRO A 509 -49.68 70.95 -16.68
C PRO A 509 -51.04 70.48 -17.24
N ASP A 510 -51.21 70.41 -18.57
CA ASP A 510 -52.39 69.73 -19.12
C ASP A 510 -52.27 69.15 -20.54
N SER A 511 -51.07 68.74 -20.97
CA SER A 511 -50.95 67.95 -22.21
C SER A 511 -50.21 66.64 -22.02
N SER A 512 -50.90 65.57 -22.43
CA SER A 512 -50.69 64.15 -22.17
C SER A 512 -49.30 63.61 -22.58
N PRO A 513 -48.69 62.69 -21.79
CA PRO A 513 -47.42 62.03 -22.11
C PRO A 513 -47.61 60.87 -23.10
N ARG A 514 -48.31 61.10 -24.22
CA ARG A 514 -48.57 60.05 -25.24
C ARG A 514 -47.62 60.08 -26.43
N TYR A 515 -46.80 61.12 -26.59
CA TYR A 515 -45.94 61.25 -27.77
C TYR A 515 -44.54 60.64 -27.61
N TYR A 516 -43.94 60.73 -26.41
CA TYR A 516 -42.58 60.20 -26.18
C TYR A 516 -42.51 58.69 -25.93
N GLY A 517 -43.62 58.06 -25.51
CA GLY A 517 -43.68 56.60 -25.35
C GLY A 517 -43.60 55.85 -26.68
N LYS A 518 -44.13 56.41 -27.78
CA LYS A 518 -44.19 55.73 -29.08
C LYS A 518 -42.83 55.63 -29.77
N ILE A 519 -42.02 56.69 -29.71
CA ILE A 519 -40.69 56.71 -30.37
C ILE A 519 -39.73 55.77 -29.64
N ILE A 520 -39.75 55.75 -28.30
CA ILE A 520 -38.89 54.85 -27.52
C ILE A 520 -39.30 53.39 -27.72
N GLN A 521 -40.61 53.10 -27.87
CA GLN A 521 -41.11 51.75 -28.06
C GLN A 521 -40.88 51.23 -29.49
N GLU A 522 -40.91 52.09 -30.51
CA GLU A 522 -40.58 51.73 -31.90
C GLU A 522 -39.07 51.46 -32.07
N ASP A 523 -38.19 52.24 -31.44
CA ASP A 523 -36.74 52.01 -31.48
C ASP A 523 -36.32 50.77 -30.67
N ALA A 524 -36.97 50.49 -29.53
CA ALA A 524 -36.72 49.27 -28.76
C ALA A 524 -37.13 48.01 -29.52
N ASN A 525 -38.26 48.04 -30.23
CA ASN A 525 -38.73 46.90 -31.03
C ASN A 525 -37.88 46.67 -32.29
N LYS A 526 -37.32 47.72 -32.88
CA LYS A 526 -36.37 47.59 -34.00
C LYS A 526 -35.05 46.95 -33.56
N TYR A 527 -34.54 47.33 -32.38
CA TYR A 527 -33.30 46.79 -31.83
C TYR A 527 -33.42 45.30 -31.42
N LEU A 528 -34.59 44.87 -30.94
CA LEU A 528 -34.84 43.46 -30.62
C LEU A 528 -34.89 42.57 -31.87
N LYS A 529 -35.48 43.07 -32.97
CA LYS A 529 -35.52 42.33 -34.25
C LYS A 529 -34.15 42.16 -34.90
N ASP A 530 -33.26 43.14 -34.76
CA ASP A 530 -31.91 43.05 -35.33
C ASP A 530 -31.00 42.10 -34.53
N LYS A 531 -31.30 41.84 -33.25
CA LYS A 531 -30.55 40.88 -32.40
C LYS A 531 -30.97 39.43 -32.57
N GLU A 532 -32.27 39.14 -32.75
CA GLU A 532 -32.74 37.77 -33.00
C GLU A 532 -32.18 37.18 -34.31
N GLY A 533 -31.70 38.01 -35.23
CA GLY A 533 -31.01 37.55 -36.45
C GLY A 533 -29.53 37.17 -36.27
N GLN A 534 -28.85 37.65 -35.22
CA GLN A 534 -27.42 37.41 -35.00
C GLN A 534 -27.14 36.18 -34.11
N ASP A 535 -28.05 35.86 -33.18
CA ASP A 535 -27.85 34.72 -32.27
C ASP A 535 -27.97 33.34 -32.98
N TYR A 536 -28.60 33.27 -34.16
CA TYR A 536 -28.68 32.02 -34.95
C TYR A 536 -27.42 31.69 -35.77
N GLU A 537 -26.50 32.63 -35.99
CA GLU A 537 -25.24 32.36 -36.69
C GLU A 537 -24.12 31.90 -35.73
N ALA A 538 -24.13 32.36 -34.48
CA ALA A 538 -23.12 31.97 -33.49
C ALA A 538 -23.22 30.50 -33.03
N ASP A 539 -24.44 29.94 -32.97
CA ASP A 539 -24.65 28.54 -32.60
C ASP A 539 -24.23 27.55 -33.71
N LYS A 540 -23.98 28.04 -34.94
CA LYS A 540 -23.52 27.20 -36.06
C LYS A 540 -22.00 27.03 -36.08
N GLU A 541 -21.24 28.04 -35.69
CA GLU A 541 -19.76 27.95 -35.61
C GLU A 541 -19.29 27.08 -34.43
N PHE A 542 -20.03 27.01 -33.32
CA PHE A 542 -19.65 26.16 -32.18
C PHE A 542 -19.90 24.66 -32.40
N GLY A 543 -20.73 24.29 -33.37
CA GLY A 543 -21.05 22.89 -33.68
C GLY A 543 -19.98 22.19 -34.52
N GLU A 544 -19.21 22.91 -35.33
CA GLU A 544 -18.23 22.33 -36.25
C GLU A 544 -16.88 22.02 -35.56
N GLU A 545 -16.50 22.71 -34.48
CA GLU A 545 -15.28 22.41 -33.70
C GLU A 545 -15.38 21.14 -32.84
N PHE A 546 -16.59 20.61 -32.59
CA PHE A 546 -16.78 19.43 -31.74
C PHE A 546 -16.75 18.09 -32.50
N GLU A 547 -16.86 18.08 -33.84
CA GLU A 547 -16.74 16.85 -34.63
C GLU A 547 -15.28 16.43 -34.86
N GLU A 548 -14.32 17.36 -34.81
CA GLU A 548 -12.90 17.06 -35.06
C GLU A 548 -12.20 16.29 -33.90
N PHE A 549 -12.85 16.17 -32.74
CA PHE A 549 -12.33 15.44 -31.58
C PHE A 549 -12.82 13.99 -31.45
N LYS A 550 -13.74 13.51 -32.31
CA LYS A 550 -14.24 12.13 -32.25
C LYS A 550 -13.37 11.09 -32.98
N ASP A 551 -12.43 11.52 -33.83
CA ASP A 551 -11.58 10.62 -34.62
C ASP A 551 -10.23 10.27 -33.94
N LEU A 552 -10.06 10.60 -32.66
CA LEU A 552 -8.83 10.36 -31.88
C LEU A 552 -8.99 9.41 -30.68
N SER A 553 -10.10 8.68 -30.59
CA SER A 553 -10.34 7.58 -29.65
C SER A 553 -10.72 6.32 -30.40
#